data_AF-A0A8T8CB05-F1
#
_entry.id   AF-A0A8T8CB05-F1
#
_cell.length_a   1.000
_cell.length_b   1.000
_cell.length_c   1.000
_cell.angle_alpha   90.00
_cell.angle_beta   90.00
_cell.angle_gamma   90.00
#
_symmetry.space_group_name_H-M   'P 1'
#
loop_
_entity.id
_entity.type
_entity.pdbx_description
1 polymer ?
#
loop_
_entity_poly.entity_id
_entity_poly.type
_entity_poly.pdbx_seq_one_letter_code
_entity_poly.pdbx_strand_id
1 'polypeptide(L)'
;MTIESRKSGTDHFDATYGAAAHNLKDKMSFLLHSRSGVHVEGWDTAIHTGGLVALLPIAAPCNDQAKLDSVDPTSAFASAAEQAFEAFSADYELEDADALPALLLKSAESARQLAGSM
;
A
#
# COMPACT_ATOMS: atom_id res chain seq x y z
N MET A 1 -14.07 4.84 -9.07
CA MET A 1 -13.21 5.04 -7.89
C MET A 1 -14.08 5.66 -6.81
N THR A 2 -14.19 5.01 -5.66
CA THR A 2 -14.90 5.56 -4.48
C THR A 2 -13.83 5.94 -3.47
N ILE A 3 -13.78 7.21 -3.07
CA ILE A 3 -12.88 7.68 -2.01
C ILE A 3 -13.71 7.70 -0.72
N GLU A 4 -13.42 6.78 0.21
CA GLU A 4 -14.08 6.72 1.51
C GLU A 4 -13.43 7.71 2.50
N SER A 5 -14.22 8.21 3.46
CA SER A 5 -13.82 9.28 4.39
C SER A 5 -12.55 8.95 5.21
N ARG A 6 -11.72 9.97 5.45
CA ARG A 6 -10.34 9.96 5.99
C ARG A 6 -10.08 9.11 7.25
N LYS A 7 -11.06 8.91 8.13
CA LYS A 7 -10.93 8.02 9.31
C LYS A 7 -11.28 6.56 8.99
N SER A 8 -12.26 6.36 8.12
CA SER A 8 -12.77 5.03 7.74
C SER A 8 -11.89 4.32 6.71
N GLY A 9 -11.13 5.08 5.90
CA GLY A 9 -10.29 4.52 4.85
C GLY A 9 -9.12 3.68 5.38
N THR A 10 -8.35 4.23 6.32
CA THR A 10 -7.26 3.48 6.96
C THR A 10 -7.76 2.28 7.75
N ASP A 11 -8.95 2.36 8.36
CA ASP A 11 -9.57 1.23 9.06
C ASP A 11 -9.86 0.07 8.10
N HIS A 12 -10.28 0.36 6.85
CA HIS A 12 -10.49 -0.66 5.82
C HIS A 12 -9.17 -1.30 5.39
N PHE A 13 -8.13 -0.50 5.20
CA PHE A 13 -6.79 -1.00 4.88
C PHE A 13 -6.26 -1.92 5.99
N ASP A 14 -6.41 -1.48 7.25
CA ASP A 14 -5.97 -2.24 8.42
C ASP A 14 -6.79 -3.53 8.59
N ALA A 15 -8.10 -3.49 8.32
CA ALA A 15 -8.95 -4.68 8.30
C ALA A 15 -8.60 -5.66 7.16
N THR A 16 -8.11 -5.14 6.02
CA THR A 16 -7.75 -5.97 4.85
C THR A 16 -6.43 -6.69 5.08
N TYR A 17 -5.38 -5.95 5.47
CA TYR A 17 -4.02 -6.50 5.55
C TYR A 17 -3.60 -6.92 6.95
N GLY A 18 -4.41 -6.63 7.97
CA GLY A 18 -4.21 -7.09 9.35
C GLY A 18 -2.80 -6.78 9.85
N ALA A 19 -2.09 -7.83 10.27
CA ALA A 19 -0.73 -7.72 10.80
C ALA A 19 0.29 -7.09 9.82
N ALA A 20 0.06 -7.18 8.51
CA ALA A 20 0.96 -6.59 7.51
C ALA A 20 0.72 -5.09 7.31
N ALA A 21 -0.42 -4.53 7.74
CA ALA A 21 -0.82 -3.17 7.39
C ALA A 21 0.18 -2.10 7.87
N HIS A 22 0.70 -2.24 9.09
CA HIS A 22 1.71 -1.31 9.62
C HIS A 22 3.02 -1.38 8.82
N ASN A 23 3.50 -2.59 8.53
CA ASN A 23 4.71 -2.81 7.74
C ASN A 23 4.58 -2.22 6.32
N LEU A 24 3.40 -2.39 5.68
CA LEU A 24 3.11 -1.82 4.38
C LEU A 24 3.16 -0.28 4.41
N LYS A 25 2.54 0.35 5.41
CA LYS A 25 2.57 1.82 5.59
C LYS A 25 4.00 2.32 5.75
N ASP A 26 4.82 1.66 6.56
CA ASP A 26 6.21 2.06 6.79
C ASP A 26 7.06 1.93 5.52
N LYS A 27 6.94 0.81 4.83
CA LYS A 27 7.65 0.57 3.55
C LYS A 27 7.22 1.57 2.48
N MET A 28 5.92 1.85 2.37
CA MET A 28 5.44 2.86 1.43
C MET A 28 5.93 4.26 1.78
N SER A 29 5.89 4.66 3.06
CA SER A 29 6.45 5.94 3.51
C SER A 29 7.91 6.08 3.09
N PHE A 30 8.71 5.03 3.32
CA PHE A 30 10.12 5.02 2.93
C PHE A 30 10.30 5.13 1.40
N LEU A 31 9.57 4.32 0.63
CA LEU A 31 9.66 4.32 -0.83
C LEU A 31 9.24 5.67 -1.42
N LEU A 32 8.13 6.24 -0.97
CA LEU A 32 7.65 7.53 -1.43
C LEU A 32 8.60 8.65 -1.04
N HIS A 33 9.13 8.64 0.18
CA HIS A 33 10.12 9.61 0.62
C HIS A 33 11.41 9.53 -0.21
N SER A 34 11.92 8.32 -0.47
CA SER A 34 13.13 8.14 -1.28
C SER A 34 12.99 8.63 -2.73
N ARG A 35 11.76 8.62 -3.28
CA ARG A 35 11.46 9.02 -4.66
C ARG A 35 11.06 10.50 -4.79
N SER A 36 10.32 11.04 -3.83
CA SER A 36 9.77 12.41 -3.86
C SER A 36 10.56 13.42 -3.03
N GLY A 37 11.36 12.95 -2.06
CA GLY A 37 11.99 13.77 -1.03
C GLY A 37 11.02 14.31 0.03
N VAL A 38 9.75 13.88 0.02
CA VAL A 38 8.68 14.38 0.91
C VAL A 38 8.30 13.32 1.93
N HIS A 39 8.00 13.73 3.16
CA HIS A 39 7.44 12.84 4.17
C HIS A 39 5.92 12.72 4.02
N VAL A 40 5.42 11.49 4.14
CA VAL A 40 3.99 11.22 4.20
C VAL A 40 3.51 11.56 5.61
N GLU A 41 2.54 12.46 5.72
CA GLU A 41 1.96 12.93 6.99
C GLU A 41 0.61 12.24 7.29
N GLY A 42 0.00 11.64 6.26
CA GLY A 42 -1.24 10.91 6.40
C GLY A 42 -1.54 10.04 5.19
N TRP A 43 -2.59 9.25 5.30
CA TRP A 43 -3.00 8.32 4.27
C TRP A 43 -4.51 8.45 4.03
N ASP A 44 -4.89 8.54 2.76
CA ASP A 44 -6.23 8.19 2.32
C ASP A 44 -6.20 6.76 1.74
N THR A 45 -7.38 6.21 1.47
CA THR A 45 -7.50 4.84 0.95
C THR A 45 -8.40 4.82 -0.28
N ALA A 46 -7.96 4.10 -1.30
CA ALA A 46 -8.69 3.87 -2.53
C ALA A 46 -8.98 2.38 -2.70
N ILE A 47 -10.22 2.06 -3.06
CA ILE A 47 -10.62 0.71 -3.43
C ILE A 47 -10.70 0.64 -4.96
N HIS A 48 -9.84 -0.19 -5.54
CA HIS A 48 -9.76 -0.41 -6.97
C HIS A 48 -10.60 -1.62 -7.39
N THR A 49 -10.86 -1.71 -8.70
CA THR A 49 -11.56 -2.83 -9.31
C THR A 49 -10.84 -4.14 -8.97
N GLY A 50 -11.58 -5.17 -8.52
CA GLY A 50 -10.99 -6.41 -8.03
C GLY A 50 -10.73 -6.46 -6.52
N GLY A 51 -11.09 -5.40 -5.78
CA GLY A 51 -11.04 -5.38 -4.31
C GLY A 51 -9.68 -5.00 -3.75
N LEU A 52 -8.76 -4.51 -4.58
CA LEU A 52 -7.47 -4.00 -4.11
C LEU A 52 -7.70 -2.72 -3.30
N VAL A 53 -7.32 -2.77 -2.03
CA VAL A 53 -7.34 -1.62 -1.12
C VAL A 53 -5.93 -1.02 -1.10
N ALA A 54 -5.75 0.17 -1.67
CA ALA A 54 -4.46 0.84 -1.79
C ALA A 54 -4.43 2.14 -0.99
N LEU A 55 -3.23 2.56 -0.57
CA LEU A 55 -3.02 3.80 0.15
C LEU A 55 -2.66 4.95 -0.78
N LEU A 56 -3.22 6.12 -0.52
CA LEU A 56 -2.89 7.38 -1.17
C LEU A 56 -2.17 8.29 -0.18
N PRO A 57 -0.92 8.71 -0.45
CA PRO A 57 -0.16 9.50 0.50
C PRO A 57 -0.63 10.96 0.53
N ILE A 58 -0.66 11.53 1.73
CA ILE A 58 -1.01 12.92 1.98
C ILE A 58 0.19 13.64 2.58
N ALA A 59 0.58 14.77 1.99
CA ALA A 59 1.50 15.73 2.58
C ALA A 59 0.73 16.83 3.32
N ALA A 60 1.32 17.38 4.39
CA ALA A 60 0.74 18.54 5.07
C ALA A 60 0.81 19.84 4.24
N PRO A 61 1.94 20.16 3.57
CA PRO A 61 2.00 21.33 2.68
C PRO A 61 1.48 21.00 1.27
N CYS A 62 0.62 21.86 0.70
CA CYS A 62 0.13 21.69 -0.67
C CYS A 62 1.26 21.61 -1.72
N ASN A 63 2.37 22.31 -1.51
CA ASN A 63 3.53 22.28 -2.41
C ASN A 63 4.25 20.93 -2.40
N ASP A 64 4.15 20.19 -1.30
CA ASP A 64 4.77 18.87 -1.16
C ASP A 64 3.82 17.76 -1.67
N GLN A 65 2.51 17.99 -1.65
CA GLN A 65 1.53 17.09 -2.28
C GLN A 65 1.83 16.90 -3.77
N ALA A 66 2.15 17.96 -4.51
CA ALA A 66 2.50 17.86 -5.93
C ALA A 66 3.75 16.98 -6.20
N LYS A 67 4.70 16.94 -5.25
CA LYS A 67 5.88 16.06 -5.35
C LYS A 67 5.50 14.61 -5.06
N LEU A 68 4.63 14.36 -4.07
CA LEU A 68 4.09 13.03 -3.82
C LEU A 68 3.28 12.52 -5.00
N ASP A 69 2.43 13.35 -5.58
CA ASP A 69 1.57 13.02 -6.73
C ASP A 69 2.39 12.71 -7.99
N SER A 70 3.63 13.21 -8.08
CA SER A 70 4.56 12.88 -9.18
C SER A 70 5.14 11.47 -9.10
N VAL A 71 4.97 10.79 -7.97
CA VAL A 71 5.39 9.41 -7.75
C VAL A 71 4.16 8.52 -7.76
N ASP A 72 4.18 7.43 -8.53
CA ASP A 72 3.08 6.47 -8.52
C ASP A 72 2.99 5.72 -7.17
N PRO A 73 1.96 5.99 -6.34
CA PRO A 73 1.80 5.33 -5.05
C PRO A 73 1.37 3.87 -5.21
N THR A 74 0.76 3.50 -6.33
CA THR A 74 0.35 2.12 -6.63
C THR A 74 1.58 1.25 -6.91
N SER A 75 2.56 1.74 -7.67
CA SER A 75 3.87 1.10 -7.83
C SER A 75 4.59 0.93 -6.50
N ALA A 76 4.57 1.97 -5.63
CA ALA A 76 5.17 1.89 -4.30
C ALA A 76 4.47 0.83 -3.43
N PHE A 77 3.14 0.76 -3.48
CA PHE A 77 2.37 -0.27 -2.78
C PHE A 77 2.71 -1.69 -3.28
N ALA A 78 2.82 -1.89 -4.60
CA ALA A 78 3.20 -3.19 -5.17
C ALA A 78 4.54 -3.67 -4.60
N SER A 79 5.57 -2.80 -4.62
CA SER A 79 6.88 -3.12 -4.06
C SER A 79 6.81 -3.41 -2.55
N ALA A 80 6.03 -2.65 -1.79
CA ALA A 80 5.86 -2.87 -0.36
C ALA A 80 5.19 -4.22 -0.06
N ALA A 81 4.15 -4.57 -0.83
CA ALA A 81 3.43 -5.83 -0.70
C ALA A 81 4.27 -7.06 -1.06
N GLU A 82 5.12 -6.97 -2.09
CA GLU A 82 6.08 -8.04 -2.43
C GLU A 82 7.09 -8.28 -1.32
N GLN A 83 7.70 -7.21 -0.82
CA GLN A 83 8.69 -7.35 0.26
C GLN A 83 8.03 -7.81 1.57
N ALA A 84 6.75 -7.49 1.80
CA ALA A 84 6.01 -8.03 2.93
C ALA A 84 5.76 -9.53 2.71
N PHE A 85 5.27 -9.93 1.53
CA PHE A 85 5.10 -11.34 1.16
C PHE A 85 6.39 -12.15 1.37
N GLU A 86 7.54 -11.66 0.91
CA GLU A 86 8.83 -12.34 1.08
C GLU A 86 9.19 -12.52 2.57
N ALA A 87 9.01 -11.47 3.38
CA ALA A 87 9.29 -11.53 4.81
C ALA A 87 8.37 -12.53 5.53
N PHE A 88 7.07 -12.47 5.27
CA PHE A 88 6.11 -13.40 5.88
C PHE A 88 6.27 -14.84 5.38
N SER A 89 6.75 -15.04 4.15
CA SER A 89 6.98 -16.38 3.58
C SER A 89 8.29 -17.02 4.06
N ALA A 90 9.27 -16.21 4.49
CA ALA A 90 10.54 -16.71 5.00
C ALA A 90 10.45 -17.24 6.45
N ASP A 91 9.53 -16.69 7.25
CA ASP A 91 9.39 -17.00 8.68
C ASP A 91 8.30 -18.06 9.00
N TYR A 92 7.60 -18.59 7.99
CA TYR A 92 6.50 -19.54 8.18
C TYR A 92 6.84 -20.96 7.72
N GLU A 93 6.83 -21.92 8.64
CA GLU A 93 6.77 -23.35 8.30
C GLU A 93 5.36 -23.68 7.76
N LEU A 94 5.34 -24.26 6.56
CA LEU A 94 4.20 -24.54 5.68
C LEU A 94 3.21 -25.60 6.23
N GLU A 95 2.71 -25.47 7.46
CA GLU A 95 1.63 -26.32 7.97
C GLU A 95 0.26 -25.62 8.03
N ASP A 96 0.23 -24.29 8.01
CA ASP A 96 -0.98 -23.51 7.78
C ASP A 96 -0.62 -22.37 6.81
N ALA A 97 -0.95 -22.54 5.52
CA ALA A 97 -0.84 -21.46 4.54
C ALA A 97 -1.90 -20.40 4.88
N ASP A 98 -1.56 -19.52 5.82
CA ASP A 98 -2.38 -18.41 6.24
C ASP A 98 -2.82 -17.58 5.03
N ALA A 99 -4.04 -17.02 5.08
CA ALA A 99 -4.59 -16.23 4.00
C ALA A 99 -3.76 -14.97 3.66
N LEU A 100 -2.83 -14.57 4.55
CA LEU A 100 -2.12 -13.29 4.47
C LEU A 100 -0.99 -13.26 3.43
N PRO A 101 0.00 -14.18 3.38
CA PRO A 101 0.98 -14.20 2.28
C PRO A 101 0.33 -14.27 0.89
N ALA A 102 -0.69 -15.12 0.72
CA ALA A 102 -1.43 -15.21 -0.54
C ALA A 102 -2.17 -13.90 -0.89
N LEU A 103 -2.76 -13.23 0.10
CA LEU A 103 -3.38 -11.91 -0.06
C LEU A 103 -2.35 -10.86 -0.47
N LEU A 104 -1.17 -10.83 0.16
CA LEU A 104 -0.10 -9.87 -0.14
C LEU A 104 0.41 -10.05 -1.57
N LEU A 105 0.66 -11.29 -1.99
CA LEU A 105 1.08 -11.60 -3.35
C LEU A 105 0.03 -11.16 -4.38
N LYS A 106 -1.24 -11.52 -4.17
CA LYS A 106 -2.34 -11.10 -5.05
C LYS A 106 -2.48 -9.58 -5.12
N SER A 107 -2.31 -8.91 -3.99
CA SER A 107 -2.41 -7.44 -3.90
C SER A 107 -1.26 -6.76 -4.64
N ALA A 108 -0.04 -7.29 -4.54
CA ALA A 108 1.10 -6.83 -5.32
C ALA A 108 0.88 -6.98 -6.83
N GLU A 109 0.42 -8.15 -7.28
CA GLU A 109 0.12 -8.41 -8.70
C GLU A 109 -0.95 -7.46 -9.23
N SER A 110 -2.04 -7.29 -8.47
CA SER A 110 -3.14 -6.39 -8.83
C SER A 110 -2.68 -4.94 -8.91
N ALA A 111 -1.83 -4.51 -7.97
CA ALA A 111 -1.24 -3.17 -7.98
C ALA A 111 -0.28 -2.96 -9.16
N ARG A 112 0.53 -3.95 -9.52
CA ARG A 112 1.39 -3.88 -10.72
C ARG A 112 0.58 -3.76 -12.01
N GLN A 113 -0.49 -4.52 -12.14
CA GLN A 113 -1.39 -4.44 -13.30
C GLN A 113 -2.04 -3.06 -13.39
N LEU A 114 -2.45 -2.50 -12.26
CA LEU A 114 -3.03 -1.15 -12.19
C LEU A 114 -2.01 -0.07 -12.58
N ALA A 115 -0.80 -0.14 -12.01
CA ALA A 115 0.30 0.80 -12.32
C ALA A 115 0.71 0.75 -13.82
N GLY A 116 0.67 -0.43 -14.44
CA GLY A 116 0.95 -0.58 -15.88
C GLY A 116 -0.20 -0.19 -16.81
N SER A 117 -1.38 0.10 -16.27
CA SER A 117 -2.58 0.47 -17.04
C SER A 117 -2.90 1.97 -17.02
N MET A 118 -2.15 2.76 -16.23
CA MET A 118 -2.28 4.23 -16.11
C MET A 118 -1.21 4.94 -16.94
#